data_AF-A0A9E4DB27-F1
#
_entry.id   AF-A0A9E4DB27-F1
#
_cell.length_a   1.000
_cell.length_b   1.000
_cell.length_c   1.000
_cell.angle_alpha   90.00
_cell.angle_beta   90.00
_cell.angle_gamma   90.00
#
_symmetry.space_group_name_H-M   'P 1'
#
loop_
_entity.id
_entity.type
_entity.pdbx_description
1 polymer ?
#
loop_
_entity_poly.entity_id
_entity_poly.type
_entity_poly.pdbx_seq_one_letter_code
_entity_poly.pdbx_strand_id
1 'polypeptide(L)'
;PGATPERMKYRFFVQQKEREYEMVEGTLSVEVFGYHGEKEVTYPLSKLSEDFDDQASTLHFRYFQAIEGEMVLPGGFTPRGITLMARASKPHKSKAKKQFPWEVQERFINVGK
;
A
#
# COMPACT_ATOMS: atom_id res chain seq x y z
N PRO A 1 -28.72 8.07 -10.17
CA PRO A 1 -27.81 6.90 -10.28
C PRO A 1 -26.63 7.05 -9.30
N GLY A 2 -26.77 6.50 -8.10
CA GLY A 2 -25.71 6.53 -7.09
C GLY A 2 -24.69 5.45 -7.41
N ALA A 3 -23.43 5.84 -7.58
CA ALA A 3 -22.35 4.89 -7.81
C ALA A 3 -22.23 3.94 -6.60
N THR A 4 -22.26 2.64 -6.87
CA THR A 4 -22.20 1.59 -5.85
C THR A 4 -20.75 1.45 -5.36
N PRO A 5 -20.51 1.22 -4.06
CA PRO A 5 -19.17 0.91 -3.57
C PRO A 5 -18.62 -0.36 -4.22
N GLU A 6 -17.38 -0.28 -4.70
CA GLU A 6 -16.71 -1.39 -5.38
C GLU A 6 -15.72 -2.09 -4.44
N ARG A 7 -15.82 -3.41 -4.31
CA ARG A 7 -15.00 -4.24 -3.43
C ARG A 7 -13.91 -4.93 -4.24
N MET A 8 -12.66 -4.80 -3.82
CA MET A 8 -11.50 -5.30 -4.56
C MET A 8 -10.45 -5.88 -3.62
N LYS A 9 -9.80 -6.96 -4.04
CA LYS A 9 -8.66 -7.53 -3.33
C LYS A 9 -7.38 -6.81 -3.71
N TYR A 10 -6.46 -6.68 -2.77
CA TYR A 10 -5.11 -6.19 -3.02
C TYR A 10 -4.07 -7.16 -2.47
N ARG A 11 -2.87 -7.10 -3.05
CA ARG A 11 -1.67 -7.78 -2.57
C ARG A 11 -0.48 -6.87 -2.85
N PHE A 12 0.25 -6.51 -1.80
CA PHE A 12 1.48 -5.73 -1.89
C PHE A 12 2.65 -6.58 -1.47
N PHE A 13 3.68 -6.63 -2.31
CA PHE A 13 4.93 -7.26 -1.96
C PHE A 13 5.95 -6.20 -1.57
N VAL A 14 6.42 -6.25 -0.31
CA VAL A 14 7.51 -5.42 0.19
C VAL A 14 8.75 -6.30 0.28
N GLN A 15 9.80 -5.96 -0.46
CA GLN A 15 11.06 -6.72 -0.46
C GLN A 15 12.28 -5.83 -0.23
N GLN A 16 13.32 -6.44 0.35
CA GLN A 16 14.65 -5.84 0.43
C GLN A 16 15.35 -5.90 -0.94
N LYS A 17 16.00 -4.81 -1.34
CA LYS A 17 16.85 -4.82 -2.54
C LYS A 17 18.20 -5.50 -2.33
N GLU A 18 18.72 -5.43 -1.11
CA GLU A 18 20.08 -5.88 -0.78
C GLU A 18 20.06 -7.29 -0.20
N ARG A 19 21.14 -8.05 -0.46
CA ARG A 19 21.31 -9.42 0.03
C ARG A 19 21.82 -9.48 1.47
N GLU A 20 21.64 -8.42 2.25
CA GLU A 20 22.15 -8.40 3.64
C GLU A 20 21.44 -9.43 4.53
N TYR A 21 20.32 -10.03 4.08
CA TYR A 21 19.59 -11.09 4.79
C TYR A 21 19.28 -10.71 6.24
N GLU A 22 19.25 -9.43 6.57
CA GLU A 22 18.94 -8.91 7.89
C GLU A 22 17.43 -8.82 8.07
N MET A 23 16.99 -8.83 9.32
CA MET A 23 15.59 -8.67 9.66
C MET A 23 15.20 -7.20 9.52
N VAL A 24 14.25 -6.91 8.62
CA VAL A 24 13.64 -5.59 8.49
C VAL A 24 12.48 -5.48 9.46
N GLU A 25 12.51 -4.42 10.26
CA GLU A 25 11.40 -3.99 11.10
C GLU A 25 10.98 -2.57 10.68
N GLY A 26 9.70 -2.32 10.52
CA GLY A 26 9.21 -1.02 10.04
C GLY A 26 7.70 -0.93 9.92
N THR A 27 7.24 0.06 9.18
CA THR A 27 5.82 0.26 8.87
C THR A 27 5.60 0.58 7.40
N LEU A 28 4.45 0.17 6.90
CA LEU A 28 3.95 0.46 5.56
C LEU A 28 2.73 1.37 5.67
N SER A 29 2.74 2.48 4.95
CA SER A 29 1.55 3.30 4.71
C SER A 29 1.15 3.17 3.24
N VAL A 30 -0.14 2.97 3.00
CA VAL A 30 -0.71 2.88 1.65
C VAL A 30 -1.80 3.92 1.50
N GLU A 31 -1.76 4.65 0.40
CA GLU A 31 -2.75 5.65 0.03
C GLU A 31 -3.26 5.38 -1.38
N VAL A 32 -4.56 5.51 -1.58
CA VAL A 32 -5.21 5.44 -2.89
C VAL A 32 -5.60 6.85 -3.29
N PHE A 33 -5.13 7.31 -4.45
CA PHE A 33 -5.44 8.65 -4.96
C PHE A 33 -6.23 8.56 -6.26
N GLY A 34 -7.09 9.55 -6.49
CA GLY A 34 -7.99 9.58 -7.63
C GLY A 34 -8.88 10.81 -7.60
N TYR A 35 -10.04 10.71 -8.25
CA TYR A 35 -11.02 11.77 -8.31
C TYR A 35 -12.34 11.33 -7.69
N HIS A 36 -12.99 12.21 -6.95
CA HIS A 36 -14.40 12.06 -6.58
C HIS A 36 -15.17 13.18 -7.27
N GLY A 37 -15.86 12.83 -8.35
CA GLY A 37 -16.29 13.81 -9.35
C GLY A 37 -15.09 14.49 -10.00
N GLU A 38 -14.98 15.81 -9.89
CA GLU A 38 -13.87 16.61 -10.44
C GLU A 38 -12.77 16.92 -9.42
N LYS A 39 -12.98 16.54 -8.15
CA LYS A 39 -12.05 16.87 -7.07
C LYS A 39 -11.03 15.76 -6.88
N GLU A 40 -9.74 16.10 -6.91
CA GLU A 40 -8.67 15.18 -6.53
C GLU A 40 -8.77 14.87 -5.03
N VAL A 41 -8.80 13.57 -4.70
CA VAL A 41 -8.89 13.06 -3.33
C VAL A 41 -7.97 11.87 -3.14
N THR A 42 -7.44 11.78 -1.93
CA THR A 42 -6.57 10.69 -1.49
C THR A 42 -7.16 10.08 -0.22
N TYR A 43 -7.27 8.76 -0.22
CA TYR A 43 -7.76 7.97 0.91
C TYR A 43 -6.63 7.08 1.44
N PRO A 44 -6.33 7.11 2.74
CA PRO A 44 -5.46 6.08 3.33
C PRO A 44 -6.16 4.73 3.25
N LEU A 45 -5.40 3.65 3.01
CA LEU A 45 -5.96 2.31 2.85
C LEU A 45 -6.68 1.83 4.11
N SER A 46 -6.25 2.25 5.30
CA SER A 46 -6.93 1.96 6.57
C SER A 46 -8.35 2.55 6.69
N LYS A 47 -8.74 3.47 5.78
CA LYS A 47 -10.13 3.96 5.66
C LYS A 47 -10.93 3.21 4.61
N LEU A 48 -10.27 2.45 3.75
CA LEU A 48 -10.87 1.70 2.65
C LEU A 48 -10.93 0.19 2.95
N SER A 49 -10.06 -0.32 3.82
CA SER A 49 -9.89 -1.73 4.16
C SER A 49 -9.90 -1.91 5.66
N GLU A 50 -10.76 -2.78 6.16
CA GLU A 50 -10.75 -3.24 7.56
C GLU A 50 -9.58 -4.23 7.81
N ASP A 51 -9.10 -4.90 6.76
CA ASP A 51 -7.94 -5.79 6.83
C ASP A 51 -6.61 -5.02 6.95
N PHE A 52 -6.59 -3.71 6.68
CA PHE A 52 -5.41 -2.87 6.78
C PHE A 52 -5.38 -2.05 8.08
N ASP A 53 -5.11 -2.73 9.18
CA ASP A 53 -4.95 -2.15 10.51
C ASP A 53 -3.47 -1.91 10.89
N ASP A 54 -3.22 -1.54 12.14
CA ASP A 54 -1.88 -1.31 12.67
C ASP A 54 -0.99 -2.57 12.55
N GLN A 55 -1.57 -3.77 12.72
CA GLN A 55 -0.84 -5.02 12.59
C GLN A 55 -0.47 -5.30 11.14
N ALA A 56 -1.41 -5.18 10.20
CA ALA A 56 -1.18 -5.38 8.77
C ALA A 56 -0.20 -4.35 8.18
N SER A 57 -0.14 -3.15 8.76
CA SER A 57 0.83 -2.13 8.39
C SER A 57 2.25 -2.39 8.90
N THR A 58 2.42 -3.29 9.86
CA THR A 58 3.73 -3.59 10.48
C THR A 58 4.56 -4.46 9.54
N LEU A 59 5.78 -3.99 9.25
CA LEU A 59 6.77 -4.73 8.46
C LEU A 59 7.69 -5.49 9.42
N HIS A 60 7.76 -6.80 9.25
CA HIS A 60 8.66 -7.67 10.00
C HIS A 60 9.05 -8.90 9.15
N PHE A 61 10.13 -8.77 8.38
CA PHE A 61 10.53 -9.80 7.41
C PHE A 61 12.02 -9.84 7.12
N ARG A 62 12.51 -11.01 6.69
CA ARG A 62 13.91 -11.22 6.28
C ARG A 62 14.14 -11.10 4.76
N TYR A 63 13.15 -11.48 3.96
CA TYR A 63 13.26 -11.51 2.48
C TYR A 63 12.20 -10.61 1.85
N PHE A 64 10.94 -10.99 2.04
CA PHE A 64 9.79 -10.22 1.61
C PHE A 64 8.62 -10.42 2.59
N GLN A 65 7.67 -9.51 2.55
CA GLN A 65 6.36 -9.64 3.20
C GLN A 65 5.27 -9.34 2.19
N ALA A 66 4.28 -10.22 2.10
CA ALA A 66 3.04 -9.95 1.39
C ALA A 66 2.04 -9.33 2.37
N ILE A 67 1.46 -8.20 2.01
CA ILE A 67 0.29 -7.63 2.71
C ILE A 67 -0.90 -7.78 1.79
N GLU A 68 -1.91 -8.50 2.25
CA GLU A 68 -3.10 -8.87 1.48
C GLU A 68 -4.35 -8.45 2.24
N GLY A 69 -5.43 -8.22 1.49
CA GLY A 69 -6.72 -7.92 2.08
C GLY A 69 -7.70 -7.44 1.04
N GLU A 70 -8.81 -6.88 1.52
CA GLU A 70 -9.88 -6.38 0.69
C GLU A 70 -10.19 -4.92 1.02
N MET A 71 -10.35 -4.10 -0.01
CA MET A 71 -10.73 -2.70 0.12
C MET A 71 -12.07 -2.43 -0.55
N VAL A 72 -12.78 -1.44 -0.03
CA VAL A 72 -14.03 -0.92 -0.56
C VAL A 72 -13.81 0.51 -1.02
N LEU A 73 -13.94 0.74 -2.33
CA LEU A 73 -13.89 2.08 -2.91
C LEU A 73 -15.23 2.80 -2.70
N PRO A 74 -15.22 4.06 -2.23
CA PRO A 74 -16.43 4.86 -2.10
C PRO A 74 -17.12 5.05 -3.45
N GLY A 75 -18.46 5.05 -3.45
CA GLY A 75 -19.24 5.36 -4.64
C GLY A 75 -18.85 6.72 -5.22
N GLY A 76 -18.55 6.76 -6.52
CA GLY A 76 -18.21 7.97 -7.26
C GLY A 76 -16.72 8.33 -7.20
N PHE A 77 -15.91 7.51 -6.53
CA PHE A 77 -14.46 7.62 -6.57
C PHE A 77 -13.89 6.88 -7.78
N THR A 78 -13.10 7.58 -8.59
CA THR A 78 -12.36 7.04 -9.73
C THR A 78 -10.88 6.98 -9.36
N PRO A 79 -10.35 5.81 -8.96
CA PRO A 79 -8.96 5.70 -8.55
C PRO A 79 -8.00 5.89 -9.74
N ARG A 80 -6.90 6.58 -9.50
CA ARG A 80 -5.85 6.88 -10.50
C ARG A 80 -4.53 6.18 -10.18
N GLY A 81 -4.30 5.86 -8.92
CA GLY A 81 -3.18 5.05 -8.51
C GLY A 81 -3.11 4.86 -7.01
N ILE A 82 -2.01 4.26 -6.60
CA ILE A 82 -1.69 4.07 -5.18
C ILE A 82 -0.29 4.57 -4.89
N THR A 83 -0.08 5.03 -3.67
CA THR A 83 1.21 5.41 -3.12
C THR A 83 1.54 4.47 -1.97
N LEU A 84 2.68 3.80 -2.04
CA LEU A 84 3.23 2.97 -0.97
C LEU A 84 4.41 3.69 -0.34
N MET A 85 4.40 3.78 0.98
CA MET A 85 5.44 4.40 1.79
C MET A 85 5.90 3.42 2.86
N ALA A 86 7.07 2.81 2.65
CA ALA A 86 7.71 1.96 3.64
C ALA A 86 8.71 2.78 4.45
N ARG A 87 8.69 2.61 5.78
CA ARG A 87 9.66 3.18 6.72
C ARG A 87 10.27 2.04 7.52
N ALA A 88 11.54 1.73 7.25
CA ALA A 88 12.29 0.76 8.05
C ALA A 88 12.96 1.48 9.22
N SER A 89 12.89 0.84 10.39
CA SER A 89 13.60 1.23 11.61
C SER A 89 14.84 0.37 11.84
N LYS A 90 14.82 -0.89 11.37
CA LYS A 90 15.94 -1.83 11.36
C LYS A 90 16.07 -2.51 9.99
N PRO A 91 17.27 -3.00 9.61
CA PRO A 91 18.56 -2.85 10.32
C PRO A 91 19.07 -1.39 10.31
N HIS A 92 18.70 -0.63 9.30
CA HIS A 92 19.01 0.79 9.16
C HIS A 92 17.73 1.60 8.95
N LYS A 93 17.71 2.84 9.45
CA LYS A 93 16.60 3.75 9.20
C LYS A 93 16.55 4.12 7.73
N SER A 94 15.50 3.71 7.04
CA SER A 94 15.31 4.03 5.62
C SER A 94 13.86 4.32 5.31
N LYS A 95 13.63 5.03 4.20
CA LYS A 95 12.29 5.34 3.69
C LYS A 95 12.26 5.07 2.20
N ALA A 96 11.25 4.36 1.75
CA ALA A 96 10.97 4.16 0.34
C ALA A 96 9.56 4.64 0.03
N LYS A 97 9.42 5.46 -1.00
CA LYS A 97 8.13 5.88 -1.55
C LYS A 97 8.06 5.42 -3.00
N LYS A 98 6.99 4.71 -3.35
CA LYS A 98 6.67 4.36 -4.74
C LYS A 98 5.22 4.67 -5.02
N GLN A 99 4.98 5.19 -6.21
CA GLN A 99 3.65 5.46 -6.72
C GLN A 99 3.43 4.54 -7.92
N PHE A 100 2.28 3.89 -7.95
CA PHE A 100 1.90 2.96 -9.02
C PHE A 100 0.59 3.45 -9.65
N PRO A 101 0.48 3.46 -11.00
CA PRO A 101 -0.78 3.73 -11.67
C PRO A 101 -1.85 2.72 -11.23
N TRP A 102 -3.12 3.06 -11.38
CA TRP A 102 -4.21 2.16 -11.03
C TRP A 102 -4.31 1.01 -12.03
N GLU A 103 -3.52 -0.03 -11.80
CA GLU A 103 -3.52 -1.29 -12.55
C GLU A 103 -4.01 -2.42 -11.63
N VAL A 104 -4.99 -3.19 -12.08
CA VAL A 104 -5.61 -4.32 -11.31
C VAL A 104 -4.69 -5.54 -11.27
N GLN A 105 -3.40 -5.38 -11.59
CA GLN A 105 -2.40 -6.46 -11.61
C GLN A 105 -1.38 -6.32 -10.48
N GLU A 106 -0.79 -7.45 -10.09
CA GLU A 106 0.10 -7.61 -8.92
C GLU A 106 1.21 -6.55 -8.88
N ARG A 107 1.39 -5.88 -7.72
CA ARG A 107 2.32 -4.75 -7.57
C ARG A 107 3.44 -5.07 -6.58
N PHE A 108 4.67 -4.81 -7.02
CA PHE A 108 5.89 -5.04 -6.23
C PHE A 108 6.54 -3.70 -5.83
N ILE A 109 6.77 -3.47 -4.53
CA ILE A 109 7.57 -2.34 -4.04
C ILE A 109 8.94 -2.82 -3.53
N ASN A 110 9.99 -2.19 -4.06
CA ASN A 110 11.37 -2.37 -3.63
C ASN A 110 11.76 -1.30 -2.60
N VAL A 111 12.28 -1.71 -1.45
CA VAL A 111 12.82 -0.81 -0.41
C VAL A 111 14.36 -0.89 -0.43
N GLY A 112 15.04 0.26 -0.56
CA GLY A 112 16.52 0.39 -0.49
C GLY A 112 17.14 1.34 -1.53
N LYS A 113 18.29 1.94 -1.17
CA LYS A 113 19.24 2.63 -2.06
C LYS A 113 20.58 1.91 -1.92
#